data_AF-A0A6M4MDH6-F1
#
_entry.id   AF-A0A6M4MDH6-F1
#
_cell.length_a   1.000
_cell.length_b   1.000
_cell.length_c   1.000
_cell.angle_alpha   90.00
_cell.angle_beta   90.00
_cell.angle_gamma   90.00
#
_symmetry.space_group_name_H-M   'P 1'
#
loop_
_entity.id
_entity.type
_entity.pdbx_description
1 polymer ?
#
loop_
_entity_poly.entity_id
_entity_poly.type
_entity_poly.pdbx_seq_one_letter_code
_entity_poly.pdbx_strand_id
1 'polypeptide(L)'
;MSFYNRNYSPNSLWQRFIVSSPCNVLLWAAALAYGGYVSVFSSEIRDITPISWERSPNWYFWLAIVIFLVLLSLFSARSSAIEAKDENTLKSIITSPPADFLEYFARNYDQASNQLEIFEAQMAMTESMLLEVCSWLDEQDIDVHNETLPPSGKLEDIDIDIPQVNEETPESRELVKNKLLQAYSTTNAAFFEKKENGKEDLRFLLVTLIDLVNKWDARNRRSHKIVYRANIMKVFYYDEMKAEDAEGWHQKASKFSGGPFSDYSGIVILEDNELTTATDTPEPIPDADRKPIAFPFTLVRNQEKPKHQNLLGAPIAVAERSYSYLKDIGDIYHHYSKRENTLNWSGSVERNLRQYYLTESTGIAHSLLSIPLTSAFKQERVKWVVNIYRDQDGLLFNGEKVSDFLNIIEPYLVLIRKRLYIQPE
;
A
#
# COMPACT_ATOMS: atom_id res chain seq x y z
N MET A 1 24.89 4.69 40.59
CA MET A 1 25.61 3.39 40.65
C MET A 1 24.60 2.31 40.27
N SER A 2 24.25 2.08 39.00
CA SER A 2 25.03 1.52 37.88
C SER A 2 25.86 0.30 38.28
N PHE A 3 25.34 -0.91 38.05
CA PHE A 3 26.05 -2.07 37.52
C PHE A 3 25.02 -3.19 37.28
N TYR A 4 24.50 -3.31 36.06
CA TYR A 4 24.11 -4.57 35.40
C TYR A 4 23.44 -4.26 34.06
N ASN A 5 24.27 -4.01 33.04
CA ASN A 5 24.02 -4.44 31.67
C ASN A 5 25.22 -4.04 30.80
N ARG A 6 26.25 -4.89 30.81
CA ARG A 6 27.16 -4.96 29.66
C ARG A 6 26.66 -6.10 28.79
N ASN A 7 26.02 -5.71 27.69
CA ASN A 7 25.88 -6.55 26.51
C ASN A 7 27.27 -6.98 26.07
N TYR A 8 27.68 -8.19 26.45
CA TYR A 8 28.75 -8.90 25.77
C TYR A 8 28.15 -9.41 24.45
N SER A 9 28.22 -8.58 23.41
CA SER A 9 28.11 -9.05 22.03
C SER A 9 29.42 -9.77 21.68
N PRO A 10 29.42 -11.09 21.42
CA PRO A 10 30.62 -11.75 20.91
C PRO A 10 30.86 -11.24 19.48
N ASN A 11 31.90 -10.42 19.34
CA ASN A 11 32.24 -9.70 18.09
C ASN A 11 33.09 -10.52 17.12
N SER A 12 33.24 -11.83 17.34
CA SER A 12 33.83 -12.72 16.34
C SER A 12 32.93 -13.93 16.09
N LEU A 13 32.75 -14.26 14.80
CA LEU A 13 32.10 -15.50 14.34
C LEU A 13 32.66 -16.73 15.08
N TRP A 14 33.95 -16.71 15.41
CA TRP A 14 34.64 -17.74 16.20
C TRP A 14 34.11 -17.91 17.63
N GLN A 15 33.80 -16.82 18.34
CA GLN A 15 33.24 -16.90 19.70
C GLN A 15 31.80 -17.43 19.69
N ARG A 16 30.99 -17.07 18.69
CA ARG A 16 29.66 -17.65 18.49
C ARG A 16 29.73 -19.13 18.10
N PHE A 17 30.74 -19.51 17.33
CA PHE A 17 30.97 -20.90 16.92
C PHE A 17 31.33 -21.79 18.11
N ILE A 18 32.24 -21.34 18.99
CA ILE A 18 32.70 -22.11 20.16
C ILE A 18 31.60 -22.24 21.24
N VAL A 19 30.75 -21.23 21.41
CA VAL A 19 29.67 -21.22 22.42
C VAL A 19 28.36 -21.86 21.90
N SER A 20 28.30 -22.23 20.62
CA SER A 20 27.13 -22.92 20.07
C SER A 20 26.95 -24.30 20.72
N SER A 21 25.70 -24.65 21.04
CA SER A 21 25.31 -25.95 21.61
C SER A 21 25.93 -27.17 20.90
N PRO A 22 26.08 -27.20 19.55
CA PRO A 22 26.71 -28.30 18.84
C PRO A 22 28.20 -28.51 19.14
N CYS A 23 28.97 -27.44 19.34
CA CYS A 23 30.42 -27.53 19.61
C CYS A 23 30.71 -28.11 20.99
N ASN A 24 29.90 -27.77 22.00
CA ASN A 24 30.00 -28.39 23.32
C ASN A 24 29.65 -29.87 23.27
N VAL A 25 28.63 -30.27 22.50
CA VAL A 25 28.28 -31.68 22.30
C VAL A 25 29.41 -32.43 21.60
N LEU A 26 30.06 -31.85 20.59
CA LEU A 26 31.25 -32.42 19.93
C LEU A 26 32.42 -32.62 20.91
N LEU A 27 32.68 -31.64 21.78
CA LEU A 27 33.77 -31.68 22.75
C LEU A 27 33.55 -32.76 23.81
N TRP A 28 32.32 -32.86 24.34
CA TRP A 28 31.95 -33.90 25.30
C TRP A 28 31.93 -35.29 24.67
N ALA A 29 31.46 -35.42 23.43
CA ALA A 29 31.48 -36.69 22.71
C ALA A 29 32.91 -37.16 22.41
N ALA A 30 33.80 -36.27 21.97
CA ALA A 30 35.21 -36.58 21.76
C ALA A 30 35.90 -36.98 23.06
N ALA A 31 35.60 -36.28 24.17
CA ALA A 31 36.12 -36.63 25.49
C ALA A 31 35.65 -38.00 25.97
N LEU A 32 34.37 -38.36 25.74
CA LEU A 32 33.82 -39.67 26.09
C LEU A 32 34.38 -40.79 25.21
N ALA A 33 34.51 -40.56 23.90
CA ALA A 33 35.12 -41.53 22.98
C ALA A 33 36.59 -41.77 23.31
N TYR A 34 37.33 -40.71 23.64
CA TYR A 34 38.72 -40.81 24.10
C TYR A 34 38.81 -41.53 25.46
N GLY A 35 37.92 -41.21 26.40
CA GLY A 35 37.84 -41.91 27.69
C GLY A 35 37.53 -43.39 27.54
N GLY A 36 36.60 -43.75 26.65
CA GLY A 36 36.27 -45.14 26.31
C GLY A 36 37.45 -45.88 25.66
N TYR A 37 38.16 -45.23 24.73
CA TYR A 37 39.37 -45.77 24.13
C TYR A 37 40.45 -46.04 25.20
N VAL A 38 40.76 -45.05 26.04
CA VAL A 38 41.73 -45.20 27.13
C VAL A 38 41.30 -46.30 28.13
N SER A 39 40.00 -46.45 28.37
CA SER A 39 39.48 -47.50 29.26
C SER A 39 39.65 -48.91 28.68
N VAL A 40 39.31 -49.12 27.41
CA VAL A 40 39.42 -50.42 26.72
C VAL A 40 40.88 -50.85 26.54
N PHE A 41 41.78 -49.89 26.30
CA PHE A 41 43.22 -50.15 26.13
C PHE A 41 44.02 -49.92 27.44
N SER A 42 43.34 -49.81 28.58
CA SER A 42 43.99 -49.49 29.87
C SER A 42 45.03 -50.53 30.31
N SER A 43 44.87 -51.80 29.90
CA SER A 43 45.85 -52.86 30.17
C SER A 43 47.13 -52.75 29.33
N GLU A 44 47.06 -52.15 28.14
CA GLU A 44 48.22 -51.97 27.24
C GLU A 44 48.97 -50.66 27.52
N ILE A 45 48.29 -49.62 28.01
CA ILE A 45 48.89 -48.32 28.37
C ILE A 45 49.76 -48.43 29.63
N ARG A 46 49.56 -49.45 30.47
CA ARG A 46 50.28 -49.62 31.75
C ARG A 46 51.70 -50.14 31.58
N ASP A 47 51.99 -50.80 30.46
CA ASP A 47 53.34 -51.24 30.11
C ASP A 47 54.01 -50.16 29.24
N ILE A 48 54.90 -49.38 29.85
CA ILE A 48 55.68 -48.34 29.17
C ILE A 48 56.67 -49.03 28.21
N THR A 49 56.19 -49.38 27.03
CA THR A 49 57.01 -49.62 25.83
C THR A 49 56.72 -48.49 24.85
N PRO A 50 57.73 -47.93 24.18
CA PRO A 50 57.53 -46.82 23.26
C PRO A 50 56.57 -47.25 22.15
N ILE A 51 55.46 -46.52 22.03
CA ILE A 51 54.39 -46.74 21.04
C ILE A 51 55.02 -46.80 19.65
N SER A 52 55.17 -48.01 19.10
CA SER A 52 55.53 -48.19 17.70
C SER A 52 54.29 -47.85 16.86
N TRP A 53 54.48 -46.96 15.89
CA TRP A 53 53.41 -46.44 15.02
C TRP A 53 52.84 -47.49 14.05
N GLU A 54 53.19 -48.78 14.20
CA GLU A 54 52.83 -49.87 13.29
C GLU A 54 51.48 -50.53 13.60
N ARG A 55 50.84 -50.22 14.73
CA ARG A 55 49.45 -50.65 15.00
C ARG A 55 48.51 -49.49 14.73
N SER A 56 48.22 -49.24 13.45
CA SER A 56 47.15 -48.33 13.06
C SER A 56 45.84 -48.77 13.73
N PRO A 57 45.03 -47.85 14.27
CA PRO A 57 43.70 -48.18 14.79
C PRO A 57 42.93 -49.01 13.76
N ASN A 58 42.39 -50.15 14.19
CA ASN A 58 41.65 -51.08 13.33
C ASN A 58 40.56 -50.30 12.57
N TRP A 59 40.38 -50.53 11.27
CA TRP A 59 39.55 -49.71 10.37
C TRP A 59 38.10 -49.52 10.86
N TYR A 60 37.59 -50.46 11.68
CA TYR A 60 36.32 -50.35 12.40
C TYR A 60 36.22 -49.13 13.32
N PHE A 61 37.32 -48.68 13.94
CA PHE A 61 37.37 -47.49 14.79
C PHE A 61 37.15 -46.22 13.97
N TRP A 62 37.84 -46.10 12.83
CA TRP A 62 37.67 -44.98 11.91
C TRP A 62 36.27 -44.96 11.30
N LEU A 63 35.73 -46.14 10.94
CA LEU A 63 34.35 -46.25 10.47
C LEU A 63 33.35 -45.78 11.55
N ALA A 64 33.54 -46.18 12.81
CA ALA A 64 32.68 -45.75 13.91
C ALA A 64 32.72 -44.23 14.13
N ILE A 65 33.91 -43.61 14.04
CA ILE A 65 34.06 -42.15 14.10
C ILE A 65 33.31 -41.48 12.94
N VAL A 66 33.46 -41.98 11.71
CA VAL A 66 32.77 -41.40 10.54
C VAL A 66 31.25 -41.51 10.68
N ILE A 67 30.73 -42.69 11.08
CA ILE A 67 29.30 -42.89 11.32
C ILE A 67 28.79 -41.94 12.41
N PHE A 68 29.55 -41.80 13.51
CA PHE A 68 29.20 -40.91 14.60
C PHE A 68 29.15 -39.43 14.16
N LEU A 69 30.16 -38.97 13.39
CA LEU A 69 30.19 -37.60 12.85
C LEU A 69 29.03 -37.35 11.87
N VAL A 70 28.67 -38.33 11.04
CA VAL A 70 27.52 -38.25 10.13
C VAL A 70 26.22 -38.13 10.94
N LEU A 71 25.99 -38.99 11.93
CA LEU A 71 24.81 -38.92 12.79
C LEU A 71 24.71 -37.59 13.54
N LEU A 72 25.84 -37.07 14.02
CA LEU A 72 25.88 -35.79 14.70
C LEU A 72 25.55 -34.63 13.76
N SER A 73 26.07 -34.65 12.53
CA SER A 73 25.76 -33.64 11.51
C SER A 73 24.26 -33.62 11.16
N LEU A 74 23.64 -34.80 11.07
CA LEU A 74 22.20 -34.94 10.85
C LEU A 74 21.38 -34.41 12.03
N PHE A 75 21.86 -34.63 13.26
CA PHE A 75 21.21 -34.12 14.47
C PHE A 75 21.33 -32.59 14.59
N SER A 76 22.49 -32.00 14.28
CA SER A 76 22.65 -30.54 14.25
C SER A 76 21.85 -29.86 13.13
N ALA A 77 21.74 -30.51 11.97
CA ALA A 77 20.89 -30.03 10.88
C ALA A 77 19.41 -30.06 11.28
N ARG A 78 18.97 -31.09 12.00
CA ARG A 78 17.60 -31.17 12.54
C ARG A 78 17.35 -30.14 13.64
N SER A 79 18.30 -29.91 14.54
CA SER A 79 18.18 -28.91 15.62
C SER A 79 18.07 -27.49 15.06
N SER A 80 18.94 -27.13 14.11
CA SER A 80 18.86 -25.82 13.44
C SER A 80 17.59 -25.64 12.62
N ALA A 81 17.10 -26.71 11.97
CA ALA A 81 15.81 -26.68 11.29
C ALA A 81 14.62 -26.52 12.26
N ILE A 82 14.69 -27.08 13.47
CA ILE A 82 13.68 -26.88 14.52
C ILE A 82 13.74 -25.45 15.05
N GLU A 83 14.92 -24.92 15.38
CA GLU A 83 15.09 -23.53 15.82
C GLU A 83 14.59 -22.52 14.78
N ALA A 84 14.91 -22.72 13.50
CA ALA A 84 14.40 -21.87 12.41
C ALA A 84 12.88 -21.96 12.26
N LYS A 85 12.28 -23.14 12.53
CA LYS A 85 10.83 -23.32 12.49
C LYS A 85 10.14 -22.64 13.69
N ASP A 86 10.74 -22.73 14.87
CA ASP A 86 10.24 -22.10 16.09
C ASP A 86 10.35 -20.58 16.02
N GLU A 87 11.45 -20.02 15.48
CA GLU A 87 11.60 -18.58 15.26
C GLU A 87 10.54 -18.05 14.28
N ASN A 88 10.32 -18.74 13.16
CA ASN A 88 9.29 -18.35 12.19
C ASN A 88 7.88 -18.43 12.77
N THR A 89 7.60 -19.46 13.58
CA THR A 89 6.29 -19.63 14.23
C THR A 89 6.06 -18.54 15.27
N LEU A 90 7.06 -18.27 16.13
CA LEU A 90 6.99 -17.21 17.13
C LEU A 90 6.83 -15.84 16.47
N LYS A 91 7.62 -15.57 15.42
CA LYS A 91 7.52 -14.33 14.64
C LYS A 91 6.13 -14.20 14.03
N SER A 92 5.57 -15.26 13.43
CA SER A 92 4.21 -15.25 12.92
C SER A 92 3.19 -14.93 14.01
N ILE A 93 3.29 -15.53 15.20
CA ILE A 93 2.37 -15.27 16.32
C ILE A 93 2.46 -13.81 16.80
N ILE A 94 3.67 -13.25 16.87
CA ILE A 94 3.89 -11.88 17.33
C ILE A 94 3.35 -10.86 16.32
N THR A 95 3.49 -11.17 15.03
CA THR A 95 3.14 -10.30 13.89
C THR A 95 1.72 -10.50 13.37
N SER A 96 0.99 -11.48 13.89
CA SER A 96 -0.45 -11.68 13.65
C SER A 96 -1.26 -10.47 14.13
N PRO A 97 -2.40 -10.19 13.48
CA PRO A 97 -3.30 -9.14 13.93
C PRO A 97 -3.84 -9.45 15.34
N PRO A 98 -4.25 -8.43 16.11
CA PRO A 98 -4.88 -8.65 17.40
C PRO A 98 -6.22 -9.39 17.25
N ALA A 99 -6.67 -10.07 18.32
CA ALA A 99 -7.83 -10.97 18.27
C ALA A 99 -9.14 -10.27 17.84
N ASP A 100 -9.29 -9.01 18.20
CA ASP A 100 -10.43 -8.14 17.88
C ASP A 100 -10.25 -7.40 16.54
N PHE A 101 -9.22 -7.72 15.75
CA PHE A 101 -9.00 -7.10 14.43
C PHE A 101 -10.12 -7.45 13.44
N LEU A 102 -10.46 -8.73 13.32
CA LEU A 102 -11.49 -9.19 12.37
C LEU A 102 -12.89 -8.68 12.73
N GLU A 103 -13.19 -8.58 14.02
CA GLU A 103 -14.46 -7.99 14.49
C GLU A 103 -14.55 -6.50 14.14
N TYR A 104 -13.45 -5.76 14.36
CA TYR A 104 -13.38 -4.35 13.95
C TYR A 104 -13.48 -4.20 12.43
N PHE A 105 -12.79 -5.05 11.66
CA PHE A 105 -12.89 -5.08 10.19
C PHE A 105 -14.33 -5.33 9.73
N ALA A 106 -14.98 -6.38 10.23
CA ALA A 106 -16.33 -6.76 9.81
C ALA A 106 -17.34 -5.63 10.08
N ARG A 107 -17.29 -5.04 11.27
CA ARG A 107 -18.19 -3.94 11.65
C ARG A 107 -18.07 -2.72 10.75
N ASN A 108 -16.84 -2.30 10.45
CA ASN A 108 -16.62 -1.14 9.59
C ASN A 108 -16.88 -1.47 8.11
N TYR A 109 -16.64 -2.71 7.68
CA TYR A 109 -17.00 -3.17 6.35
C TYR A 109 -18.52 -3.14 6.14
N ASP A 110 -19.31 -3.66 7.09
CA ASP A 110 -20.77 -3.66 7.00
C ASP A 110 -21.33 -2.23 6.96
N GLN A 111 -20.79 -1.34 7.81
CA GLN A 111 -21.17 0.07 7.79
C GLN A 111 -20.84 0.73 6.44
N ALA A 112 -19.62 0.55 5.94
CA ALA A 112 -19.18 1.08 4.65
C ALA A 112 -20.00 0.54 3.47
N SER A 113 -20.31 -0.76 3.48
CA SER A 113 -21.11 -1.41 2.44
C SER A 113 -22.54 -0.86 2.42
N ASN A 114 -23.17 -0.73 3.59
CA ASN A 114 -24.52 -0.17 3.69
C ASN A 114 -24.57 1.29 3.24
N GLN A 115 -23.58 2.10 3.63
CA GLN A 115 -23.47 3.49 3.18
C GLN A 115 -23.30 3.58 1.66
N LEU A 116 -22.47 2.72 1.07
CA LEU A 116 -22.30 2.64 -0.38
C LEU A 116 -23.64 2.33 -1.06
N GLU A 117 -24.35 1.29 -0.65
CA GLU A 117 -25.65 0.90 -1.24
C GLU A 117 -26.70 2.04 -1.20
N ILE A 118 -26.79 2.74 -0.05
CA ILE A 118 -27.67 3.91 0.08
C ILE A 118 -27.25 5.00 -0.90
N PHE A 119 -25.95 5.27 -1.02
CA PHE A 119 -25.44 6.25 -1.96
C PHE A 119 -25.71 5.86 -3.42
N GLU A 120 -25.49 4.59 -3.82
CA GLU A 120 -25.75 4.14 -5.20
C GLU A 120 -27.22 4.36 -5.56
N ALA A 121 -28.15 3.99 -4.67
CA ALA A 121 -29.58 4.18 -4.87
C ALA A 121 -29.96 5.67 -4.95
N GLN A 122 -29.39 6.50 -4.09
CA GLN A 122 -29.63 7.95 -4.08
C GLN A 122 -29.09 8.65 -5.33
N MET A 123 -27.94 8.22 -5.86
CA MET A 123 -27.39 8.77 -7.09
C MET A 123 -28.22 8.37 -8.30
N ALA A 124 -28.55 7.08 -8.43
CA ALA A 124 -29.36 6.58 -9.55
C ALA A 124 -30.72 7.29 -9.61
N MET A 125 -31.36 7.54 -8.46
CA MET A 125 -32.60 8.30 -8.40
C MET A 125 -32.41 9.74 -8.89
N THR A 126 -31.38 10.46 -8.43
CA THR A 126 -31.16 11.86 -8.84
C THR A 126 -30.74 11.98 -10.29
N GLU A 127 -29.95 11.04 -10.81
CA GLU A 127 -29.59 10.99 -12.24
C GLU A 127 -30.83 10.75 -13.11
N SER A 128 -31.72 9.84 -12.72
CA SER A 128 -32.99 9.62 -13.40
C SER A 128 -33.87 10.87 -13.42
N MET A 129 -33.97 11.58 -12.30
CA MET A 129 -34.72 12.84 -12.22
C MET A 129 -34.11 13.92 -13.11
N LEU A 130 -32.77 14.03 -13.13
CA LEU A 130 -32.08 15.00 -13.97
C LEU A 130 -32.34 14.72 -15.46
N LEU A 131 -32.26 13.46 -15.89
CA LEU A 131 -32.54 13.05 -17.26
C LEU A 131 -33.99 13.33 -17.67
N GLU A 132 -34.95 13.08 -16.79
CA GLU A 132 -36.36 13.39 -17.03
C GLU A 132 -36.57 14.91 -17.20
N VAL A 133 -35.96 15.73 -16.33
CA VAL A 133 -36.04 17.19 -16.45
C VAL A 133 -35.36 17.69 -17.72
N CYS A 134 -34.20 17.17 -18.10
CA CYS A 134 -33.53 17.49 -19.36
C CYS A 134 -34.41 17.11 -20.57
N SER A 135 -35.05 15.93 -20.54
CA SER A 135 -35.98 15.51 -21.60
C SER A 135 -37.15 16.48 -21.74
N TRP A 136 -37.73 16.97 -20.64
CA TRP A 136 -38.79 17.96 -20.69
C TRP A 136 -38.32 19.32 -21.21
N LEU A 137 -37.10 19.74 -20.86
CA LEU A 137 -36.51 20.97 -21.38
C LEU A 137 -36.31 20.90 -22.89
N ASP A 138 -35.81 19.76 -23.39
CA ASP A 138 -35.64 19.49 -24.82
C ASP A 138 -36.99 19.47 -25.56
N GLU A 139 -38.03 18.85 -25.00
CA GLU A 139 -39.39 18.85 -25.57
C GLU A 139 -39.99 20.26 -25.70
N GLN A 140 -39.54 21.20 -24.85
CA GLN A 140 -39.98 22.59 -24.85
C GLN A 140 -39.03 23.52 -25.63
N ASP A 141 -38.00 23.00 -26.30
CA ASP A 141 -36.99 23.78 -27.04
C ASP A 141 -36.27 24.83 -26.15
N ILE A 142 -36.03 24.48 -24.88
CA ILE A 142 -35.36 25.35 -23.90
C ILE A 142 -33.88 24.97 -23.79
N ASP A 143 -33.00 25.84 -24.31
CA ASP A 143 -31.55 25.69 -24.17
C ASP A 143 -31.05 26.22 -22.81
N VAL A 144 -30.69 25.30 -21.92
CA VAL A 144 -30.21 25.58 -20.56
C VAL A 144 -28.86 26.30 -20.54
N HIS A 145 -28.05 26.19 -21.60
CA HIS A 145 -26.72 26.81 -21.64
C HIS A 145 -26.75 28.33 -21.87
N ASN A 146 -27.87 28.87 -22.36
CA ASN A 146 -28.05 30.29 -22.65
C ASN A 146 -28.94 31.02 -21.61
N GLU A 147 -29.44 30.32 -20.59
CA GLU A 147 -30.39 30.84 -19.61
C GLU A 147 -29.74 31.13 -18.24
N THR A 148 -30.13 32.24 -17.61
CA THR A 148 -29.76 32.52 -16.21
C THR A 148 -30.59 31.66 -15.27
N LEU A 149 -29.94 30.68 -14.62
CA LEU A 149 -30.58 29.75 -13.70
C LEU A 149 -31.15 30.48 -12.46
N PRO A 150 -32.36 30.13 -11.99
CA PRO A 150 -32.91 30.68 -10.75
C PRO A 150 -32.11 30.21 -9.53
N PRO A 151 -32.11 30.98 -8.42
CA PRO A 151 -31.41 30.62 -7.19
C PRO A 151 -31.92 29.30 -6.60
N SER A 152 -31.01 28.43 -6.14
CA SER A 152 -31.28 27.06 -5.69
C SER A 152 -32.11 26.99 -4.39
N GLY A 153 -33.16 26.13 -4.37
CA GLY A 153 -33.95 25.77 -3.18
C GLY A 153 -33.62 24.35 -2.64
N LYS A 154 -34.32 23.88 -1.61
CA LYS A 154 -34.18 22.50 -1.09
C LYS A 154 -35.05 21.53 -1.90
N LEU A 155 -34.60 20.27 -2.02
CA LEU A 155 -35.28 19.18 -2.75
C LEU A 155 -36.73 18.93 -2.30
N GLU A 156 -37.04 19.21 -1.03
CA GLU A 156 -38.37 19.00 -0.42
C GLU A 156 -39.45 19.97 -0.94
N ASP A 157 -39.06 21.04 -1.65
CA ASP A 157 -39.97 22.06 -2.18
C ASP A 157 -40.43 21.79 -3.63
N ILE A 158 -40.02 20.64 -4.20
CA ILE A 158 -40.32 20.28 -5.59
C ILE A 158 -41.67 19.53 -5.64
N ASP A 159 -42.77 20.28 -5.72
CA ASP A 159 -44.08 19.76 -6.12
C ASP A 159 -44.24 19.95 -7.64
N ILE A 160 -43.68 19.02 -8.42
CA ILE A 160 -43.81 19.02 -9.89
C ILE A 160 -45.16 18.40 -10.26
N ASP A 161 -46.22 19.13 -9.95
CA ASP A 161 -47.49 18.95 -10.65
C ASP A 161 -47.37 19.82 -11.92
N ILE A 162 -46.84 19.23 -13.00
CA ILE A 162 -46.83 19.89 -14.33
C ILE A 162 -48.28 19.81 -14.82
N PRO A 163 -49.00 20.93 -14.87
CA PRO A 163 -50.33 20.90 -15.44
C PRO A 163 -50.21 20.47 -16.91
N GLN A 164 -51.09 19.58 -17.36
CA GLN A 164 -51.32 19.35 -18.78
C GLN A 164 -51.77 20.68 -19.39
N VAL A 165 -50.85 21.44 -19.98
CA VAL A 165 -51.13 22.77 -20.51
C VAL A 165 -51.84 22.63 -21.86
N ASN A 166 -53.09 23.06 -21.94
CA ASN A 166 -53.72 23.43 -23.20
C ASN A 166 -53.00 24.69 -23.74
N GLU A 167 -52.30 24.54 -24.86
CA GLU A 167 -51.19 25.36 -25.39
C GLU A 167 -51.38 26.86 -25.72
N GLU A 168 -52.40 27.57 -25.25
CA GLU A 168 -52.83 28.80 -25.97
C GLU A 168 -52.28 30.17 -25.50
N THR A 169 -51.58 30.31 -24.35
CA THR A 169 -51.09 31.65 -23.91
C THR A 169 -49.57 31.75 -23.68
N PRO A 170 -48.90 32.85 -24.10
CA PRO A 170 -47.47 33.09 -23.84
C PRO A 170 -47.09 33.06 -22.35
N GLU A 171 -47.97 33.53 -21.47
CA GLU A 171 -47.76 33.53 -20.01
C GLU A 171 -47.70 32.10 -19.44
N SER A 172 -48.45 31.15 -20.01
CA SER A 172 -48.42 29.74 -19.59
C SER A 172 -47.12 29.05 -19.98
N ARG A 173 -46.57 29.37 -21.17
CA ARG A 173 -45.29 28.83 -21.64
C ARG A 173 -44.12 29.35 -20.81
N GLU A 174 -44.12 30.64 -20.49
CA GLU A 174 -43.08 31.24 -19.63
C GLU A 174 -43.12 30.68 -18.21
N LEU A 175 -44.33 30.40 -17.68
CA LEU A 175 -44.48 29.76 -16.37
C LEU A 175 -43.93 28.32 -16.36
N VAL A 176 -44.23 27.53 -17.40
CA VAL A 176 -43.71 26.15 -17.56
C VAL A 176 -42.20 26.16 -17.67
N LYS A 177 -41.64 27.04 -18.51
CA LYS A 177 -40.20 27.24 -18.65
C LYS A 177 -39.52 27.54 -17.31
N ASN A 178 -40.05 28.50 -16.55
CA ASN A 178 -39.48 28.87 -15.24
C ASN A 178 -39.54 27.71 -14.23
N LYS A 179 -40.63 26.93 -14.22
CA LYS A 179 -40.74 25.74 -13.35
C LYS A 179 -39.72 24.66 -13.73
N LEU A 180 -39.54 24.38 -15.03
CA LEU A 180 -38.55 23.40 -15.51
C LEU A 180 -37.11 23.84 -15.19
N LEU A 181 -36.78 25.11 -15.39
CA LEU A 181 -35.47 25.65 -15.03
C LEU A 181 -35.19 25.59 -13.51
N GLN A 182 -36.21 25.81 -12.67
CA GLN A 182 -36.12 25.64 -11.22
C GLN A 182 -35.93 24.17 -10.81
N ALA A 183 -36.65 23.24 -11.45
CA ALA A 183 -36.49 21.81 -11.22
C ALA A 183 -35.08 21.34 -11.61
N TYR A 184 -34.56 21.83 -12.74
CA TYR A 184 -33.20 21.54 -13.19
C TYR A 184 -32.17 22.09 -12.21
N SER A 185 -32.26 23.37 -11.82
CA SER A 185 -31.28 23.98 -10.90
C SER A 185 -31.24 23.27 -9.55
N THR A 186 -32.40 22.86 -9.02
CA THR A 186 -32.51 22.17 -7.73
C THR A 186 -32.00 20.74 -7.81
N THR A 187 -32.37 20.00 -8.86
CA THR A 187 -31.88 18.61 -9.07
C THR A 187 -30.37 18.58 -9.30
N ASN A 188 -29.86 19.54 -10.07
CA ASN A 188 -28.42 19.69 -10.32
C ASN A 188 -27.67 20.07 -9.03
N ALA A 189 -28.20 20.98 -8.21
CA ALA A 189 -27.62 21.32 -6.91
C ALA A 189 -27.56 20.10 -5.97
N ALA A 190 -28.64 19.33 -5.88
CA ALA A 190 -28.68 18.09 -5.10
C ALA A 190 -27.71 17.02 -5.59
N PHE A 191 -27.52 16.93 -6.91
CA PHE A 191 -26.53 16.04 -7.52
C PHE A 191 -25.11 16.44 -7.11
N PHE A 192 -24.76 17.73 -7.15
CA PHE A 192 -23.45 18.22 -6.70
C PHE A 192 -23.25 18.08 -5.18
N GLU A 193 -24.28 18.31 -4.37
CA GLU A 193 -24.23 18.07 -2.92
C GLU A 193 -23.94 16.60 -2.62
N LYS A 194 -24.62 15.67 -3.30
CA LYS A 194 -24.32 14.23 -3.20
C LYS A 194 -22.91 13.89 -3.68
N LYS A 195 -22.41 14.54 -4.73
CA LYS A 195 -21.02 14.38 -5.20
C LYS A 195 -20.01 14.81 -4.14
N GLU A 196 -20.26 15.91 -3.44
CA GLU A 196 -19.39 16.42 -2.37
C GLU A 196 -19.41 15.51 -1.13
N ASN A 197 -20.61 15.06 -0.71
CA ASN A 197 -20.77 14.02 0.31
C ASN A 197 -19.99 12.75 -0.08
N GLY A 198 -19.82 12.49 -1.38
CA GLY A 198 -19.04 11.36 -1.84
C GLY A 198 -17.54 11.40 -1.64
N LYS A 199 -16.97 12.60 -1.53
CA LYS A 199 -15.56 12.73 -1.13
C LYS A 199 -15.42 12.45 0.37
N GLU A 200 -16.41 12.86 1.17
CA GLU A 200 -16.46 12.56 2.61
C GLU A 200 -16.58 11.05 2.86
N ASP A 201 -17.46 10.35 2.12
CA ASP A 201 -17.56 8.89 2.17
C ASP A 201 -16.20 8.22 1.89
N LEU A 202 -15.51 8.66 0.82
CA LEU A 202 -14.19 8.12 0.47
C LEU A 202 -13.17 8.40 1.58
N ARG A 203 -13.20 9.58 2.21
CA ARG A 203 -12.33 9.88 3.35
C ARG A 203 -12.66 8.99 4.54
N PHE A 204 -13.93 8.72 4.84
CA PHE A 204 -14.33 7.77 5.87
C PHE A 204 -13.78 6.37 5.61
N LEU A 205 -13.81 5.91 4.34
CA LEU A 205 -13.19 4.64 3.96
C LEU A 205 -11.68 4.66 4.19
N LEU A 206 -11.00 5.76 3.83
CA LEU A 206 -9.56 5.90 4.06
C LEU A 206 -9.20 5.95 5.55
N VAL A 207 -10.02 6.61 6.39
CA VAL A 207 -9.86 6.63 7.86
C VAL A 207 -9.91 5.21 8.42
N THR A 208 -10.93 4.44 8.03
CA THR A 208 -11.04 3.05 8.45
C THR A 208 -9.83 2.23 8.00
N LEU A 209 -9.35 2.45 6.78
CA LEU A 209 -8.19 1.75 6.24
C LEU A 209 -6.91 2.03 7.06
N ILE A 210 -6.64 3.30 7.41
CA ILE A 210 -5.48 3.65 8.25
C ILE A 210 -5.64 3.15 9.68
N ASP A 211 -6.87 3.10 10.21
CA ASP A 211 -7.16 2.53 11.52
C ASP A 211 -6.93 1.01 11.56
N LEU A 212 -7.31 0.29 10.50
CA LEU A 212 -6.99 -1.13 10.34
C LEU A 212 -5.47 -1.34 10.34
N VAL A 213 -4.72 -0.56 9.57
CA VAL A 213 -3.25 -0.64 9.59
C VAL A 213 -2.72 -0.35 10.98
N ASN A 214 -3.15 0.75 11.61
CA ASN A 214 -2.71 1.16 12.95
C ASN A 214 -2.97 0.06 14.00
N LYS A 215 -4.12 -0.62 13.90
CA LYS A 215 -4.53 -1.71 14.79
C LYS A 215 -3.68 -2.96 14.60
N TRP A 216 -3.37 -3.33 13.35
CA TRP A 216 -2.47 -4.44 13.07
C TRP A 216 -1.04 -4.13 13.53
N ASP A 217 -0.57 -2.93 13.19
CA ASP A 217 0.80 -2.48 13.40
C ASP A 217 1.07 -2.07 14.86
N ALA A 218 0.09 -2.25 15.75
CA ALA A 218 0.08 -1.75 17.11
C ALA A 218 1.31 -2.15 17.93
N ARG A 219 1.83 -3.37 17.71
CA ARG A 219 3.00 -3.94 18.40
C ARG A 219 4.35 -3.58 17.74
N ASN A 220 4.33 -3.02 16.55
CA ASN A 220 5.50 -2.62 15.78
C ASN A 220 5.88 -1.14 16.00
N ARG A 221 5.16 -0.44 16.88
CA ARG A 221 5.32 0.99 17.14
C ARG A 221 6.48 1.25 18.09
N ARG A 222 7.33 2.22 17.76
CA ARG A 222 8.44 2.66 18.64
C ARG A 222 8.06 3.82 19.57
N SER A 223 7.04 4.58 19.19
CA SER A 223 6.48 5.70 19.94
C SER A 223 4.98 5.51 20.16
N HIS A 224 4.43 6.14 21.19
CA HIS A 224 3.00 6.16 21.47
C HIS A 224 2.24 7.13 20.56
N LYS A 225 2.92 8.14 19.99
CA LYS A 225 2.34 9.08 19.03
C LYS A 225 2.90 8.77 17.64
N ILE A 226 2.05 8.25 16.77
CA ILE A 226 2.33 7.89 15.38
C ILE A 226 1.18 8.41 14.56
N VAL A 227 1.50 9.07 13.44
CA VAL A 227 0.50 9.53 12.49
C VAL A 227 0.51 8.61 11.27
N TYR A 228 -0.65 8.00 11.01
CA TYR A 228 -0.93 7.30 9.76
C TYR A 228 -1.71 8.24 8.85
N ARG A 229 -1.47 8.11 7.57
CA ARG A 229 -2.10 8.93 6.53
C ARG A 229 -2.42 8.06 5.33
N ALA A 230 -3.45 8.44 4.60
CA ALA A 230 -3.78 7.81 3.34
C ALA A 230 -4.22 8.82 2.29
N ASN A 231 -4.03 8.48 1.03
CA ASN A 231 -4.59 9.22 -0.09
C ASN A 231 -4.97 8.30 -1.26
N ILE A 232 -5.78 8.83 -2.16
CA ILE A 232 -6.10 8.21 -3.45
C ILE A 232 -5.48 9.08 -4.54
N MET A 233 -4.61 8.49 -5.36
CA MET A 233 -4.09 9.12 -6.57
C MET A 233 -4.86 8.61 -7.80
N LYS A 234 -5.14 9.50 -8.75
CA LYS A 234 -5.73 9.16 -10.05
C LYS A 234 -4.63 8.81 -11.05
N VAL A 235 -4.95 7.94 -12.00
CA VAL A 235 -4.06 7.50 -13.07
C VAL A 235 -4.65 7.93 -14.39
N PHE A 236 -3.86 8.64 -15.19
CA PHE A 236 -4.20 9.07 -16.54
C PHE A 236 -3.22 8.45 -17.53
N TYR A 237 -3.73 7.86 -18.60
CA TYR A 237 -2.93 7.28 -19.68
C TYR A 237 -2.91 8.23 -20.88
N TYR A 238 -1.73 8.48 -21.43
CA TYR A 238 -1.59 9.44 -22.53
C TYR A 238 -2.13 8.94 -23.86
N ASP A 239 -2.21 7.63 -24.07
CA ASP A 239 -2.82 7.02 -25.25
C ASP A 239 -4.36 7.08 -25.24
N GLU A 240 -4.96 7.48 -24.12
CA GLU A 240 -6.41 7.68 -23.95
C GLU A 240 -6.81 9.17 -24.07
N MET A 241 -5.86 10.06 -24.38
CA MET A 241 -6.02 11.51 -24.38
C MET A 241 -5.59 12.13 -25.71
N LYS A 242 -6.07 13.36 -26.00
CA LYS A 242 -5.50 14.18 -27.07
C LYS A 242 -4.09 14.64 -26.67
N ALA A 243 -3.24 14.90 -27.65
CA ALA A 243 -1.84 15.25 -27.42
C ALA A 243 -1.70 16.54 -26.58
N GLU A 244 -2.57 17.52 -26.82
CA GLU A 244 -2.58 18.78 -26.07
C GLU A 244 -2.93 18.57 -24.59
N ASP A 245 -3.91 17.70 -24.31
CA ASP A 245 -4.32 17.35 -22.94
C ASP A 245 -3.20 16.55 -22.25
N ALA A 246 -2.61 15.57 -22.95
CA ALA A 246 -1.51 14.76 -22.44
C ALA A 246 -0.30 15.62 -22.05
N GLU A 247 0.06 16.61 -22.88
CA GLU A 247 1.11 17.59 -22.60
C GLU A 247 0.75 18.44 -21.37
N GLY A 248 -0.48 18.96 -21.28
CA GLY A 248 -0.94 19.73 -20.12
C GLY A 248 -0.88 18.95 -18.81
N TRP A 249 -1.26 17.67 -18.84
CA TRP A 249 -1.12 16.75 -17.70
C TRP A 249 0.34 16.43 -17.39
N HIS A 250 1.18 16.24 -18.42
CA HIS A 250 2.62 15.99 -18.24
C HIS A 250 3.34 17.13 -17.56
N GLN A 251 2.98 18.38 -17.86
CA GLN A 251 3.56 19.56 -17.23
C GLN A 251 3.39 19.55 -15.70
N LYS A 252 2.30 18.98 -15.17
CA LYS A 252 2.10 18.79 -13.72
C LYS A 252 3.13 17.84 -13.10
N ALA A 253 3.68 16.90 -13.88
CA ALA A 253 4.68 15.93 -13.47
C ALA A 253 6.13 16.35 -13.81
N SER A 254 6.33 17.55 -14.39
CA SER A 254 7.64 18.05 -14.86
C SER A 254 8.73 18.08 -13.79
N LYS A 255 8.37 18.24 -12.51
CA LYS A 255 9.31 18.16 -11.37
C LYS A 255 10.03 16.80 -11.31
N PHE A 256 9.38 15.74 -11.78
CA PHE A 256 9.86 14.37 -11.69
C PHE A 256 9.94 13.64 -13.05
N SER A 257 9.79 14.37 -14.17
CA SER A 257 10.05 13.84 -15.51
C SER A 257 11.43 14.28 -16.03
N GLY A 258 12.10 13.38 -16.73
CA GLY A 258 13.43 13.58 -17.33
C GLY A 258 13.39 13.84 -18.84
N GLY A 259 12.21 13.87 -19.45
CA GLY A 259 12.01 13.95 -20.89
C GLY A 259 10.57 14.36 -21.26
N PRO A 260 10.24 14.42 -22.56
CA PRO A 260 8.89 14.76 -23.05
C PRO A 260 7.85 13.69 -22.68
N PHE A 261 6.56 14.05 -22.74
CA PHE A 261 5.45 13.13 -22.39
C PHE A 261 5.45 11.84 -23.22
N SER A 262 5.93 11.89 -24.47
CA SER A 262 6.03 10.74 -25.37
C SER A 262 6.94 9.61 -24.87
N ASP A 263 7.80 9.90 -23.89
CA ASP A 263 8.67 8.89 -23.28
C ASP A 263 7.98 8.09 -22.17
N TYR A 264 6.76 8.47 -21.80
CA TYR A 264 5.98 7.90 -20.70
C TYR A 264 4.65 7.33 -21.20
N SER A 265 4.05 6.43 -20.42
CA SER A 265 2.72 5.88 -20.71
C SER A 265 1.59 6.70 -20.08
N GLY A 266 1.89 7.50 -19.06
CA GLY A 266 0.91 8.31 -18.37
C GLY A 266 1.45 8.96 -17.10
N ILE A 267 0.54 9.47 -16.28
CA ILE A 267 0.83 10.04 -14.96
C ILE A 267 -0.04 9.43 -13.86
N VAL A 268 0.53 9.37 -12.66
CA VAL A 268 -0.22 9.18 -11.42
C VAL A 268 -0.17 10.47 -10.62
N ILE A 269 -1.34 10.99 -10.22
CA ILE A 269 -1.47 12.34 -9.65
C ILE A 269 -2.38 12.38 -8.43
N LEU A 270 -1.93 13.13 -7.42
CA LEU A 270 -2.73 13.70 -6.36
C LEU A 270 -2.99 15.16 -6.75
N GLU A 271 -4.20 15.47 -7.21
CA GLU A 271 -4.54 16.80 -7.77
C GLU A 271 -4.71 17.86 -6.68
N ASP A 272 -5.30 17.45 -5.57
CA ASP A 272 -5.63 18.25 -4.39
C ASP A 272 -5.56 17.35 -3.14
N ASN A 273 -5.99 17.86 -1.99
CA ASN A 273 -6.03 17.10 -0.75
C ASN A 273 -7.42 16.51 -0.43
N GLU A 274 -8.41 16.62 -1.30
CA GLU A 274 -9.79 16.24 -0.98
C GLU A 274 -9.96 14.75 -0.70
N LEU A 275 -9.15 13.90 -1.34
CA LEU A 275 -9.11 12.45 -1.13
C LEU A 275 -7.90 12.02 -0.28
N THR A 276 -7.66 12.76 0.80
CA THR A 276 -6.60 12.49 1.77
C THR A 276 -7.16 12.46 3.19
N THR A 277 -6.47 11.79 4.10
CA THR A 277 -6.83 11.73 5.52
C THR A 277 -5.60 11.42 6.39
N ALA A 278 -5.70 11.71 7.68
CA ALA A 278 -4.68 11.46 8.69
C ALA A 278 -5.31 11.04 10.03
N THR A 279 -4.61 10.27 10.86
CA THR A 279 -5.10 9.87 12.19
C THR A 279 -5.07 11.00 13.23
N ASP A 280 -4.40 12.11 12.95
CA ASP A 280 -4.32 13.27 13.84
C ASP A 280 -5.42 14.31 13.58
N THR A 281 -6.34 14.04 12.66
CA THR A 281 -7.53 14.85 12.43
C THR A 281 -8.77 14.24 13.11
N PRO A 282 -9.60 15.04 13.79
CA PRO A 282 -10.71 14.54 14.62
C PRO A 282 -11.90 13.94 13.85
N GLU A 283 -11.97 14.15 12.53
CA GLU A 283 -13.06 13.76 11.62
C GLU A 283 -12.45 13.41 10.24
N PRO A 284 -13.20 12.81 9.28
CA PRO A 284 -12.73 12.55 7.92
C PRO A 284 -12.58 13.86 7.11
N ILE A 285 -11.71 14.76 7.58
CA ILE A 285 -11.33 15.99 6.91
C ILE A 285 -10.09 15.76 6.04
N PRO A 286 -9.93 16.54 4.94
CA PRO A 286 -8.71 16.55 4.13
C PRO A 286 -7.44 16.79 4.96
N ASP A 287 -6.38 16.03 4.68
CA ASP A 287 -5.06 16.24 5.27
C ASP A 287 -4.43 17.51 4.67
N ALA A 288 -4.36 18.58 5.47
CA ALA A 288 -3.83 19.87 5.07
C ALA A 288 -2.31 19.86 4.80
N ASP A 289 -1.58 18.88 5.33
CA ASP A 289 -0.13 18.74 5.10
C ASP A 289 0.16 18.11 3.72
N ARG A 290 -0.87 17.55 3.06
CA ARG A 290 -0.73 16.95 1.72
C ARG A 290 -0.91 17.98 0.63
N LYS A 291 0.15 18.13 -0.16
CA LYS A 291 0.18 18.99 -1.34
C LYS A 291 0.00 18.18 -2.62
N PRO A 292 -0.54 18.80 -3.69
CA PRO A 292 -0.62 18.20 -5.00
C PRO A 292 0.75 17.69 -5.47
N ILE A 293 0.76 16.52 -6.10
CA ILE A 293 1.97 15.91 -6.64
C ILE A 293 1.64 14.95 -7.77
N ALA A 294 2.43 14.98 -8.84
CA ALA A 294 2.27 14.10 -9.99
C ALA A 294 3.59 13.42 -10.32
N PHE A 295 3.51 12.16 -10.74
CA PHE A 295 4.65 11.37 -11.14
C PHE A 295 4.37 10.71 -12.50
N PRO A 296 5.33 10.75 -13.43
CA PRO A 296 5.18 10.02 -14.68
C PRO A 296 5.40 8.52 -14.45
N PHE A 297 4.78 7.67 -15.28
CA PHE A 297 5.03 6.23 -15.28
C PHE A 297 5.10 5.68 -16.71
N THR A 298 5.77 4.53 -16.86
CA THR A 298 5.94 3.79 -18.12
C THR A 298 5.53 2.33 -17.92
N LEU A 299 4.66 1.82 -18.77
CA LEU A 299 4.25 0.41 -18.75
C LEU A 299 5.35 -0.49 -19.32
N VAL A 300 5.63 -1.60 -18.65
CA VAL A 300 6.67 -2.58 -19.05
C VAL A 300 6.42 -3.16 -20.45
N ARG A 301 5.15 -3.25 -20.89
CA ARG A 301 4.78 -3.82 -22.20
C ARG A 301 5.05 -2.90 -23.39
N ASN A 302 5.22 -1.59 -23.17
CA ASN A 302 5.27 -0.61 -24.25
C ASN A 302 6.67 -0.38 -24.82
N GLN A 303 7.73 -0.93 -24.22
CA GLN A 303 9.12 -0.70 -24.66
C GLN A 303 10.00 -1.93 -24.37
N GLU A 304 10.80 -2.38 -25.35
CA GLU A 304 11.81 -3.44 -25.15
C GLU A 304 12.84 -3.06 -24.06
N LYS A 305 13.00 -1.75 -23.80
CA LYS A 305 13.67 -1.17 -22.63
C LYS A 305 12.95 0.12 -22.24
N PRO A 306 12.37 0.24 -21.03
CA PRO A 306 11.77 1.50 -20.60
C PRO A 306 12.82 2.63 -20.63
N LYS A 307 12.49 3.72 -21.35
CA LYS A 307 13.28 4.96 -21.45
C LYS A 307 13.35 5.72 -20.13
N HIS A 308 12.57 5.37 -19.11
CA HIS A 308 12.74 5.88 -17.75
C HIS A 308 12.26 4.82 -16.76
N GLN A 309 12.97 4.67 -15.64
CA GLN A 309 12.52 3.77 -14.57
C GLN A 309 11.39 4.44 -13.78
N ASN A 310 10.36 3.66 -13.47
CA ASN A 310 9.29 4.11 -12.58
C ASN A 310 9.85 4.31 -11.17
N LEU A 311 9.50 5.42 -10.53
CA LEU A 311 9.81 5.65 -9.13
C LEU A 311 9.09 4.61 -8.26
N LEU A 312 9.73 4.21 -7.16
CA LEU A 312 9.11 3.34 -6.17
C LEU A 312 7.86 4.01 -5.57
N GLY A 313 6.88 3.20 -5.15
CA GLY A 313 5.57 3.68 -4.69
C GLY A 313 4.52 3.63 -5.79
N ALA A 314 3.70 4.68 -5.92
CA ALA A 314 2.56 4.68 -6.85
C ALA A 314 2.93 4.45 -8.32
N PRO A 315 4.00 5.03 -8.89
CA PRO A 315 4.32 4.85 -10.31
C PRO A 315 4.65 3.40 -10.68
N ILE A 316 5.51 2.73 -9.90
CA ILE A 316 5.83 1.33 -10.13
C ILE A 316 4.63 0.42 -9.84
N ALA A 317 3.79 0.76 -8.85
CA ALA A 317 2.59 0.01 -8.54
C ALA A 317 1.58 -0.02 -9.70
N VAL A 318 1.42 1.11 -10.40
CA VAL A 318 0.63 1.19 -11.64
C VAL A 318 1.26 0.34 -12.74
N ALA A 319 2.56 0.51 -12.97
CA ALA A 319 3.25 -0.14 -14.08
C ALA A 319 3.29 -1.66 -13.98
N GLU A 320 3.46 -2.19 -12.76
CA GLU A 320 3.54 -3.62 -12.49
C GLU A 320 2.17 -4.23 -12.15
N ARG A 321 1.14 -3.41 -11.91
CA ARG A 321 -0.18 -3.82 -11.42
C ARG A 321 -0.08 -4.62 -10.12
N SER A 322 0.89 -4.29 -9.28
CA SER A 322 1.16 -4.93 -8.00
C SER A 322 1.38 -3.83 -6.95
N TYR A 323 1.25 -4.17 -5.67
CA TYR A 323 1.56 -3.22 -4.61
C TYR A 323 3.06 -2.88 -4.60
N SER A 324 3.40 -1.67 -4.17
CA SER A 324 4.77 -1.25 -3.90
C SER A 324 4.92 -0.89 -2.43
N TYR A 325 5.85 -1.55 -1.73
CA TYR A 325 6.15 -1.27 -0.33
C TYR A 325 7.52 -0.63 -0.18
N LEU A 326 7.60 0.36 0.69
CA LEU A 326 8.80 1.11 1.06
C LEU A 326 8.92 1.14 2.58
N LYS A 327 10.01 0.56 3.09
CA LYS A 327 10.36 0.64 4.51
C LYS A 327 10.77 2.06 4.89
N ASP A 328 11.51 2.73 4.01
CA ASP A 328 11.94 4.12 4.10
C ASP A 328 11.62 4.85 2.79
N ILE A 329 10.94 6.00 2.84
CA ILE A 329 10.68 6.82 1.64
C ILE A 329 11.97 7.38 1.03
N GLY A 330 13.06 7.48 1.80
CA GLY A 330 14.38 7.86 1.29
C GLY A 330 14.91 6.88 0.25
N ASP A 331 14.43 5.63 0.26
CA ASP A 331 14.77 4.62 -0.74
C ASP A 331 14.33 5.03 -2.15
N ILE A 332 13.31 5.89 -2.30
CA ILE A 332 12.90 6.41 -3.62
C ILE A 332 14.04 7.21 -4.26
N TYR A 333 14.65 8.12 -3.49
CA TYR A 333 15.80 8.90 -3.94
C TYR A 333 17.05 8.01 -4.13
N HIS A 334 17.32 7.11 -3.20
CA HIS A 334 18.51 6.25 -3.28
C HIS A 334 18.43 5.26 -4.45
N HIS A 335 17.23 4.75 -4.76
CA HIS A 335 17.01 3.89 -5.90
C HIS A 335 17.23 4.63 -7.23
N TYR A 336 16.72 5.86 -7.33
CA TYR A 336 16.93 6.69 -8.51
C TYR A 336 18.39 7.10 -8.72
N SER A 337 19.12 7.42 -7.64
CA SER A 337 20.52 7.90 -7.69
C SER A 337 21.57 6.80 -7.91
N LYS A 338 21.20 5.51 -7.88
CA LYS A 338 22.14 4.40 -8.17
C LYS A 338 22.59 4.45 -9.63
N ARG A 339 23.92 4.49 -9.84
CA ARG A 339 24.57 4.61 -11.17
C ARG A 339 24.26 3.48 -12.16
N GLU A 340 23.70 2.36 -11.72
CA GLU A 340 23.24 1.29 -12.63
C GLU A 340 22.01 1.71 -13.44
N ASN A 341 21.30 2.78 -13.05
CA ASN A 341 20.19 3.40 -13.78
C ASN A 341 20.62 4.48 -14.79
N THR A 342 21.86 4.45 -15.27
CA THR A 342 22.52 5.57 -15.99
C THR A 342 21.96 5.92 -17.37
N LEU A 343 21.18 5.05 -18.02
CA LEU A 343 20.65 5.35 -19.36
C LEU A 343 19.69 6.54 -19.36
N ASN A 344 19.03 6.81 -18.24
CA ASN A 344 17.86 7.71 -18.18
C ASN A 344 17.91 8.65 -16.97
N TRP A 345 19.12 8.88 -16.45
CA TRP A 345 19.35 9.70 -15.27
C TRP A 345 19.26 11.20 -15.63
N SER A 346 18.41 11.92 -14.91
CA SER A 346 18.32 13.36 -14.93
C SER A 346 18.72 13.95 -13.57
N GLY A 347 19.73 14.82 -13.58
CA GLY A 347 20.20 15.53 -12.37
C GLY A 347 19.21 16.56 -11.83
N SER A 348 18.29 17.08 -12.66
CA SER A 348 17.20 17.94 -12.15
C SER A 348 16.20 17.11 -11.35
N VAL A 349 15.80 15.95 -11.88
CA VAL A 349 14.92 15.00 -11.20
C VAL A 349 15.56 14.50 -9.89
N GLU A 350 16.84 14.13 -9.88
CA GLU A 350 17.53 13.72 -8.65
C GLU A 350 17.46 14.81 -7.57
N ARG A 351 17.75 16.07 -7.94
CA ARG A 351 17.69 17.21 -7.01
C ARG A 351 16.29 17.41 -6.46
N ASN A 352 15.28 17.30 -7.32
CA ASN A 352 13.87 17.47 -6.95
C ASN A 352 13.39 16.33 -6.04
N LEU A 353 13.82 15.09 -6.29
CA LEU A 353 13.54 13.93 -5.44
C LEU A 353 14.20 14.08 -4.07
N ARG A 354 15.46 14.52 -4.04
CA ARG A 354 16.18 14.83 -2.80
C ARG A 354 15.44 15.89 -1.98
N GLN A 355 15.07 16.99 -2.63
CA GLN A 355 14.34 18.07 -1.96
C GLN A 355 12.99 17.59 -1.44
N TYR A 356 12.22 16.85 -2.24
CA TYR A 356 10.91 16.39 -1.83
C TYR A 356 11.00 15.34 -0.70
N TYR A 357 11.70 14.22 -0.92
CA TYR A 357 11.67 13.07 -0.02
C TYR A 357 12.60 13.17 1.19
N LEU A 358 13.69 13.96 1.11
CA LEU A 358 14.67 14.09 2.20
C LEU A 358 14.60 15.45 2.91
N THR A 359 13.71 16.35 2.50
CA THR A 359 13.58 17.68 3.12
C THR A 359 12.13 18.10 3.31
N GLU A 360 11.31 18.15 2.26
CA GLU A 360 9.93 18.65 2.32
C GLU A 360 8.96 17.66 3.00
N SER A 361 9.13 16.36 2.77
CA SER A 361 8.26 15.32 3.33
C SER A 361 8.74 14.77 4.67
N THR A 362 9.84 15.29 5.20
CA THR A 362 10.44 14.87 6.46
C THR A 362 9.43 15.11 7.60
N GLY A 363 8.97 14.03 8.24
CA GLY A 363 7.92 14.07 9.28
C GLY A 363 6.48 13.85 8.79
N ILE A 364 6.22 13.87 7.47
CA ILE A 364 4.90 13.56 6.90
C ILE A 364 4.78 12.06 6.60
N ALA A 365 5.83 11.47 6.04
CA ALA A 365 5.91 10.06 5.71
C ALA A 365 7.34 9.54 5.90
N HIS A 366 7.47 8.33 6.41
CA HIS A 366 8.73 7.60 6.53
C HIS A 366 8.62 6.19 5.93
N SER A 367 7.47 5.52 6.05
CA SER A 367 7.18 4.31 5.28
C SER A 367 5.93 4.49 4.43
N LEU A 368 5.85 3.74 3.32
CA LEU A 368 4.80 3.88 2.30
C LEU A 368 4.40 2.50 1.75
N LEU A 369 3.09 2.29 1.61
CA LEU A 369 2.48 1.21 0.88
C LEU A 369 1.57 1.81 -0.20
N SER A 370 1.87 1.53 -1.46
CA SER A 370 1.06 1.93 -2.61
C SER A 370 0.33 0.72 -3.17
N ILE A 371 -0.98 0.79 -3.32
CA ILE A 371 -1.87 -0.31 -3.67
C ILE A 371 -2.66 0.09 -4.92
N PRO A 372 -2.40 -0.51 -6.09
CA PRO A 372 -3.18 -0.22 -7.29
C PRO A 372 -4.58 -0.83 -7.15
N LEU A 373 -5.63 -0.03 -7.34
CA LEU A 373 -7.00 -0.53 -7.33
C LEU A 373 -7.29 -1.22 -8.68
N THR A 374 -7.09 -2.54 -8.71
CA THR A 374 -7.35 -3.38 -9.89
C THR A 374 -8.60 -4.22 -9.70
N SER A 375 -9.22 -4.66 -10.80
CA SER A 375 -10.25 -5.70 -10.77
C SER A 375 -9.62 -7.06 -11.02
N ALA A 376 -9.78 -8.01 -10.09
CA ALA A 376 -9.34 -9.38 -10.27
C ALA A 376 -10.00 -10.06 -11.50
N PHE A 377 -11.17 -9.57 -11.92
CA PHE A 377 -12.00 -10.19 -12.95
C PHE A 377 -11.87 -9.56 -14.33
N LYS A 378 -11.17 -8.42 -14.45
CA LYS A 378 -11.00 -7.72 -15.73
C LYS A 378 -9.55 -7.31 -15.92
N GLN A 379 -9.02 -7.46 -17.12
CA GLN A 379 -7.70 -6.92 -17.51
C GLN A 379 -7.67 -5.39 -17.58
N GLU A 380 -8.59 -4.70 -16.90
CA GLU A 380 -8.68 -3.24 -16.82
C GLU A 380 -7.35 -2.64 -16.36
N ARG A 381 -7.02 -1.49 -16.95
CA ARG A 381 -5.91 -0.64 -16.56
C ARG A 381 -6.15 -0.07 -15.17
N VAL A 382 -5.08 0.19 -14.42
CA VAL A 382 -5.17 0.80 -13.09
C VAL A 382 -5.65 2.24 -13.27
N LYS A 383 -6.80 2.59 -12.69
CA LYS A 383 -7.33 3.96 -12.70
C LYS A 383 -7.02 4.76 -11.43
N TRP A 384 -6.79 4.06 -10.31
CA TRP A 384 -6.50 4.69 -9.02
C TRP A 384 -5.47 3.90 -8.23
N VAL A 385 -4.73 4.59 -7.37
CA VAL A 385 -3.79 4.00 -6.42
C VAL A 385 -4.10 4.52 -5.02
N VAL A 386 -4.31 3.62 -4.07
CA VAL A 386 -4.40 3.96 -2.65
C VAL A 386 -3.00 3.95 -2.07
N ASN A 387 -2.60 5.04 -1.43
CA ASN A 387 -1.35 5.13 -0.70
C ASN A 387 -1.65 5.17 0.80
N ILE A 388 -0.93 4.36 1.57
CA ILE A 388 -0.92 4.39 3.04
C ILE A 388 0.50 4.68 3.49
N TYR A 389 0.68 5.67 4.35
CA TYR A 389 1.99 6.04 4.86
C TYR A 389 1.95 6.35 6.35
N ARG A 390 3.12 6.20 6.97
CA ARG A 390 3.33 6.39 8.40
C ARG A 390 4.55 7.27 8.63
N ASP A 391 4.51 8.13 9.64
CA ASP A 391 5.63 8.99 10.07
C ASP A 391 6.80 8.24 10.74
N GLN A 392 6.79 6.90 10.72
CA GLN A 392 7.88 6.04 11.16
C GLN A 392 8.21 4.96 10.12
N ASP A 393 9.46 4.50 10.13
CA ASP A 393 9.98 3.46 9.24
C ASP A 393 9.37 2.09 9.53
N GLY A 394 9.11 1.30 8.49
CA GLY A 394 8.76 -0.12 8.65
C GLY A 394 7.30 -0.43 9.01
N LEU A 395 6.32 0.26 8.43
CA LEU A 395 4.90 -0.11 8.50
C LEU A 395 4.66 -1.59 8.20
N LEU A 396 3.72 -2.22 8.93
CA LEU A 396 3.37 -3.64 8.83
C LEU A 396 4.58 -4.58 8.99
N PHE A 397 5.33 -4.37 10.08
CA PHE A 397 6.52 -5.14 10.44
C PHE A 397 7.59 -5.17 9.35
N ASN A 398 8.04 -3.99 8.90
CA ASN A 398 9.02 -3.86 7.81
C ASN A 398 8.57 -4.51 6.49
N GLY A 399 7.25 -4.58 6.25
CA GLY A 399 6.67 -5.10 5.01
C GLY A 399 6.34 -6.59 5.06
N GLU A 400 6.78 -7.30 6.11
CA GLU A 400 6.57 -8.75 6.25
C GLU A 400 5.09 -9.14 6.26
N LYS A 401 4.21 -8.22 6.69
CA LYS A 401 2.77 -8.44 6.78
C LYS A 401 1.94 -7.74 5.72
N VAL A 402 2.57 -7.12 4.73
CA VAL A 402 1.84 -6.43 3.64
C VAL A 402 0.96 -7.41 2.86
N SER A 403 1.49 -8.55 2.44
CA SER A 403 0.69 -9.55 1.70
C SER A 403 -0.48 -10.07 2.52
N ASP A 404 -0.26 -10.44 3.79
CA ASP A 404 -1.31 -10.93 4.69
C ASP A 404 -2.40 -9.87 4.90
N PHE A 405 -1.99 -8.62 5.12
CA PHE A 405 -2.87 -7.48 5.29
C PHE A 405 -3.73 -7.26 4.04
N LEU A 406 -3.10 -7.17 2.86
CA LEU A 406 -3.79 -6.96 1.58
C LEU A 406 -4.83 -8.06 1.30
N ASN A 407 -4.50 -9.32 1.57
CA ASN A 407 -5.42 -10.44 1.39
C ASN A 407 -6.69 -10.30 2.25
N ILE A 408 -6.57 -9.72 3.45
CA ILE A 408 -7.71 -9.53 4.34
C ILE A 408 -8.52 -8.29 3.98
N ILE A 409 -7.87 -7.20 3.58
CA ILE A 409 -8.54 -5.94 3.27
C ILE A 409 -9.05 -5.84 1.82
N GLU A 410 -8.78 -6.82 0.97
CA GLU A 410 -9.21 -6.83 -0.44
C GLU A 410 -10.72 -6.50 -0.62
N PRO A 411 -11.67 -7.05 0.16
CA PRO A 411 -13.08 -6.66 0.07
C PRO A 411 -13.30 -5.15 0.30
N TYR A 412 -12.51 -4.56 1.21
CA TYR A 412 -12.57 -3.13 1.52
C TYR A 412 -12.02 -2.26 0.37
N LEU A 413 -10.94 -2.71 -0.28
CA LEU A 413 -10.41 -2.06 -1.48
C LEU A 413 -11.42 -2.11 -2.63
N VAL A 414 -12.22 -3.17 -2.73
CA VAL A 414 -13.32 -3.27 -3.69
C VAL A 414 -14.40 -2.21 -3.42
N LEU A 415 -14.75 -1.92 -2.16
CA LEU A 415 -15.69 -0.85 -1.81
C LEU A 415 -15.17 0.53 -2.24
N ILE A 416 -13.91 0.84 -1.92
CA ILE A 416 -13.26 2.10 -2.36
C ILE A 416 -13.31 2.20 -3.89
N ARG A 417 -12.96 1.12 -4.60
CA ARG A 417 -12.98 1.08 -6.06
C ARG A 417 -14.39 1.30 -6.62
N LYS A 418 -15.41 0.59 -6.10
CA LYS A 418 -16.81 0.77 -6.51
C LYS A 418 -17.23 2.22 -6.32
N ARG A 419 -16.95 2.79 -5.15
CA ARG A 419 -17.28 4.18 -4.82
C ARG A 419 -16.66 5.19 -5.79
N LEU A 420 -15.41 4.98 -6.19
CA LEU A 420 -14.71 5.80 -7.18
C LEU A 420 -15.27 5.66 -8.60
N TYR A 421 -15.89 4.53 -8.94
CA TYR A 421 -16.55 4.33 -10.24
C TYR A 421 -17.94 4.99 -10.33
N ILE A 422 -18.59 5.25 -9.20
CA ILE A 422 -19.87 5.99 -9.14
C ILE A 422 -19.58 7.50 -9.12
N GLN A 423 -18.71 7.93 -10.02
CA GLN A 423 -18.52 9.33 -10.32
C GLN A 423 -19.08 9.55 -11.73
N PRO A 424 -20.21 10.25 -11.86
CA PRO A 424 -20.69 10.67 -13.17
C PRO A 424 -19.66 11.63 -13.79
N GLU A 425 -19.37 11.39 -15.07
CA GLU A 425 -18.45 12.19 -15.89
C GLU A 425 -18.96 13.62 -16.11
#